data_AF-A0A0E3NXR6-F1
#
_entry.id   AF-A0A0E3NXR6-F1
#
_cell.length_a   1.000
_cell.length_b   1.000
_cell.length_c   1.000
_cell.angle_alpha   90.00
_cell.angle_beta   90.00
_cell.angle_gamma   90.00
#
_symmetry.space_group_name_H-M   'P 1'
#
loop_
_entity.id
_entity.type
_entity.pdbx_description
1 polymer ?
#
loop_
_entity_poly.entity_id
_entity_poly.type
_entity_poly.pdbx_seq_one_letter_code
_entity_poly.pdbx_strand_id
1 'polypeptide(L)'
;MTKTELDEFMGTDSGRSLQILKKAGLLESQWRVPEAGQKPSKEFHTSYSKVQVNFQCSFEDLSDIIMLTFKPYEEVKDAIEELERLVGEGNNSMSNLTRTLNKNPFYICSVARRSEHLSVMGQRLKLIEGNEENYD
;
A
#
# COMPACT_ATOMS: atom_id res chain seq x y z
N MET A 1 3.56 0.68 -20.10
CA MET A 1 2.19 0.37 -20.57
C MET A 1 1.19 1.25 -19.85
N THR A 2 0.16 1.74 -20.54
CA THR A 2 -0.98 2.44 -19.92
C THR A 2 -1.91 1.44 -19.23
N LYS A 3 -2.85 1.93 -18.40
CA LYS A 3 -3.87 1.05 -17.80
C LYS A 3 -4.68 0.32 -18.89
N THR A 4 -5.11 1.03 -19.93
CA THR A 4 -5.85 0.43 -21.05
C THR A 4 -5.07 -0.69 -21.72
N GLU A 5 -3.79 -0.47 -22.02
CA GLU A 5 -2.91 -1.49 -22.61
C GLU A 5 -2.75 -2.71 -21.68
N LEU A 6 -2.69 -2.48 -20.36
CA LEU A 6 -2.60 -3.55 -19.37
C LEU A 6 -3.90 -4.34 -19.26
N ASP A 7 -5.06 -3.65 -19.26
CA ASP A 7 -6.37 -4.29 -19.21
C ASP A 7 -6.61 -5.18 -20.43
N GLU A 8 -6.23 -4.69 -21.63
CA GLU A 8 -6.27 -5.45 -22.88
C GLU A 8 -5.36 -6.68 -22.84
N PHE A 9 -4.12 -6.52 -22.35
CA PHE A 9 -3.16 -7.62 -22.25
C PHE A 9 -3.57 -8.68 -21.23
N MET A 10 -4.11 -8.26 -20.09
CA MET A 10 -4.49 -9.15 -18.98
C MET A 10 -5.89 -9.76 -19.16
N GLY A 11 -6.74 -9.15 -20.00
CA GLY A 11 -8.14 -9.53 -20.17
C GLY A 11 -9.02 -9.24 -18.95
N THR A 12 -8.56 -8.39 -18.02
CA THR A 12 -9.27 -8.03 -16.78
C THR A 12 -8.81 -6.64 -16.31
N ASP A 13 -9.61 -5.99 -15.46
CA ASP A 13 -9.23 -4.71 -14.84
C ASP A 13 -7.93 -4.85 -14.01
N SER A 14 -6.95 -4.03 -14.36
CA SER A 14 -5.64 -3.95 -13.70
C SER A 14 -5.58 -2.86 -12.62
N GLY A 15 -6.65 -2.06 -12.45
CA GLY A 15 -6.66 -0.88 -11.58
C GLY A 15 -6.26 -1.18 -10.14
N ARG A 16 -6.85 -2.22 -9.54
CA ARG A 16 -6.50 -2.63 -8.17
C ARG A 16 -5.05 -3.11 -8.03
N SER A 17 -4.58 -3.90 -8.99
CA SER A 17 -3.19 -4.40 -9.02
C SER A 17 -2.18 -3.25 -9.13
N LEU A 18 -2.47 -2.26 -9.99
CA LEU A 18 -1.66 -1.06 -10.14
C LEU A 18 -1.57 -0.26 -8.83
N GLN A 19 -2.69 -0.08 -8.13
CA GLN A 19 -2.71 0.59 -6.82
C GLN A 19 -1.84 -0.13 -5.79
N ILE A 20 -1.98 -1.46 -5.69
CA ILE A 20 -1.20 -2.28 -4.73
C ILE A 20 0.30 -2.20 -5.04
N LEU A 21 0.67 -2.39 -6.31
CA LEU A 21 2.09 -2.40 -6.71
C LEU A 21 2.73 -1.02 -6.57
N LYS A 22 2.00 0.06 -6.83
CA LYS A 22 2.45 1.45 -6.57
C LYS A 22 2.62 1.70 -5.07
N LYS A 23 1.67 1.26 -4.22
CA LYS A 23 1.78 1.32 -2.75
C LYS A 23 2.99 0.54 -2.22
N ALA A 24 3.36 -0.55 -2.88
CA ALA A 24 4.53 -1.35 -2.57
C ALA A 24 5.85 -0.75 -3.09
N GLY A 25 5.81 0.35 -3.85
CA GLY A 25 7.00 0.96 -4.46
C GLY A 25 7.60 0.13 -5.60
N LEU A 26 6.80 -0.75 -6.21
CA LEU A 26 7.22 -1.64 -7.30
C LEU A 26 6.94 -1.05 -8.69
N LEU A 27 6.14 0.01 -8.75
CA LEU A 27 5.80 0.72 -9.97
C LEU A 27 6.09 2.20 -9.84
N GLU A 28 6.58 2.77 -10.94
CA GLU A 28 6.60 4.20 -11.18
C GLU A 28 5.60 4.55 -12.29
N SER A 29 5.08 5.78 -12.24
CA SER A 29 4.15 6.30 -13.23
C SER A 29 4.64 7.63 -13.79
N GLN A 30 4.63 7.77 -15.11
CA GLN A 30 4.96 9.01 -15.82
C GLN A 30 3.89 9.33 -16.86
N TRP A 31 3.72 10.62 -17.18
CA TRP A 31 2.80 11.03 -18.25
C TRP A 31 3.42 10.70 -19.61
N ARG A 32 2.71 9.92 -20.42
CA ARG A 32 3.09 9.66 -21.81
C ARG A 32 2.69 10.86 -22.65
N VAL A 33 3.63 11.37 -23.46
CA VAL A 33 3.35 12.41 -24.44
C VAL A 33 2.43 11.81 -25.51
N PRO A 34 1.21 12.34 -25.71
CA PRO A 34 0.27 11.77 -26.67
C PRO A 34 0.68 12.09 -28.11
N GLU A 35 0.25 11.25 -29.05
CA GLU A 35 0.22 11.62 -30.46
C GLU A 35 -0.78 12.78 -30.69
N ALA A 36 -0.60 13.52 -31.78
CA ALA A 36 -1.43 14.69 -32.08
C ALA A 36 -2.93 14.32 -32.12
N GLY A 37 -3.71 14.90 -31.20
CA GLY A 37 -5.15 14.67 -31.08
C GLY A 37 -5.57 13.66 -30.00
N GLN A 38 -4.62 12.98 -29.34
CA GLN A 38 -4.90 12.08 -28.23
C GLN A 38 -4.75 12.77 -26.86
N LYS A 39 -5.45 12.26 -25.84
CA LYS A 39 -5.29 12.71 -24.46
C LYS A 39 -4.01 12.12 -23.86
N PRO A 40 -3.27 12.87 -23.04
CA PRO A 40 -2.17 12.31 -22.25
C PRO A 40 -2.68 11.15 -21.40
N SER A 41 -1.92 10.06 -21.34
CA SER A 41 -2.23 8.91 -20.50
C SER A 41 -1.07 8.63 -19.54
N LYS A 42 -1.38 8.12 -18.35
CA LYS A 42 -0.35 7.64 -17.43
C LYS A 42 0.23 6.32 -17.92
N GLU A 43 1.54 6.26 -17.98
CA GLU A 43 2.29 5.06 -18.28
C GLU A 43 2.97 4.51 -17.04
N PHE A 44 2.77 3.21 -16.79
CA PHE A 44 3.37 2.47 -15.69
C PHE A 44 4.60 1.71 -16.15
N HIS A 45 5.64 1.77 -15.32
CA HIS A 45 6.89 1.06 -15.50
C HIS A 45 7.27 0.37 -14.18
N THR A 46 7.80 -0.84 -14.27
CA THR A 46 8.38 -1.51 -13.10
C THR A 46 9.67 -0.78 -12.72
N SER A 47 9.76 -0.29 -11.48
CA SER A 47 10.95 0.46 -11.04
C SER A 47 12.22 -0.39 -11.05
N TYR A 48 12.11 -1.73 -10.96
CA TYR A 48 13.26 -2.63 -10.88
C TYR A 48 13.00 -4.01 -11.47
N SER A 49 13.99 -4.58 -12.17
CA SER A 49 14.07 -6.02 -12.46
C SER A 49 14.69 -6.83 -11.31
N LYS A 50 15.24 -6.13 -10.30
CA LYS A 50 15.86 -6.69 -9.08
C LYS A 50 15.49 -5.85 -7.86
N VAL A 51 14.85 -6.45 -6.87
CA VAL A 51 14.55 -5.78 -5.59
C VAL A 51 15.69 -6.06 -4.61
N GLN A 52 16.34 -5.00 -4.11
CA GLN A 52 17.32 -5.09 -3.01
C GLN A 52 16.76 -4.33 -1.81
N VAL A 53 16.58 -5.03 -0.69
CA VAL A 53 16.09 -4.44 0.56
C VAL A 53 17.16 -4.59 1.63
N ASN A 54 17.57 -3.48 2.24
CA ASN A 54 18.41 -3.48 3.43
C ASN A 54 17.54 -3.09 4.63
N PHE A 55 17.34 -3.99 5.59
CA PHE A 55 16.65 -3.68 6.84
C PHE A 55 17.32 -4.37 8.03
N GLN A 56 17.13 -3.77 9.21
CA GLN A 56 17.56 -4.31 10.49
C GLN A 56 16.37 -4.29 11.44
N CYS A 57 16.06 -5.43 12.05
CA CYS A 57 15.04 -5.58 13.07
C CYS A 57 15.44 -6.70 14.03
N SER A 58 14.72 -6.86 15.14
CA SER A 58 14.89 -8.03 16.00
C SER A 58 14.33 -9.29 15.33
N PHE A 59 14.67 -10.48 15.85
CA PHE A 59 14.04 -11.73 15.40
C PHE A 59 12.54 -11.78 15.70
N GLU A 60 12.11 -11.16 16.81
CA GLU A 60 10.70 -11.05 17.17
C GLU A 60 9.93 -10.22 16.13
N ASP A 61 10.47 -9.06 15.75
CA ASP A 61 9.87 -8.22 14.70
C ASP A 61 9.79 -8.95 13.36
N LEU A 62 10.86 -9.68 12.98
CA LEU A 62 10.88 -10.46 11.74
C LEU A 62 9.82 -11.57 11.76
N SER A 63 9.69 -12.27 12.88
CA SER A 63 8.67 -13.30 13.07
C SER A 63 7.26 -12.73 12.92
N ASP A 64 6.99 -11.57 13.53
CA ASP A 64 5.70 -10.89 13.40
C ASP A 64 5.37 -10.50 11.96
N ILE A 65 6.34 -9.95 11.23
CA ILE A 65 6.19 -9.58 9.81
C ILE A 65 5.85 -10.82 8.98
N ILE A 66 6.60 -11.91 9.14
CA ILE A 66 6.40 -13.15 8.40
C ILE A 66 5.02 -13.74 8.71
N MET A 67 4.68 -13.89 10.00
CA MET A 67 3.41 -14.45 10.43
C MET A 67 2.22 -13.63 9.92
N LEU A 68 2.29 -12.30 10.01
CA LEU A 68 1.23 -11.44 9.47
C LEU A 68 1.14 -11.50 7.95
N THR A 69 2.25 -11.71 7.24
CA THR A 69 2.24 -11.81 5.77
C THR A 69 1.46 -13.03 5.29
N PHE A 70 1.60 -14.16 5.99
CA PHE A 70 0.95 -15.41 5.61
C PHE A 70 -0.46 -15.60 6.20
N LYS A 71 -0.90 -14.72 7.10
CA LYS A 71 -2.26 -14.80 7.67
C LYS A 71 -3.34 -14.47 6.63
N PRO A 72 -4.41 -15.30 6.51
CA PRO A 72 -5.59 -14.97 5.73
C PRO A 72 -6.19 -13.62 6.13
N TYR A 73 -6.89 -12.96 5.20
CA TYR A 73 -7.54 -11.68 5.46
C TYR A 73 -8.51 -11.75 6.66
N GLU A 74 -9.32 -12.81 6.73
CA GLU A 74 -10.29 -13.02 7.82
C GLU A 74 -9.64 -13.04 9.21
N GLU A 75 -8.39 -13.49 9.34
CA GLU A 75 -7.68 -13.52 10.63
C GLU A 75 -7.09 -12.18 11.05
N VAL A 76 -7.01 -11.20 10.14
CA VAL A 76 -6.43 -9.88 10.43
C VAL A 76 -7.43 -8.74 10.28
N LYS A 77 -8.64 -9.03 9.78
CA LYS A 77 -9.68 -8.05 9.48
C LYS A 77 -10.01 -7.17 10.70
N ASP A 78 -10.27 -7.78 11.86
CA ASP A 78 -10.59 -7.04 13.08
C ASP A 78 -9.47 -6.09 13.50
N ALA A 79 -8.21 -6.50 13.31
CA ALA A 79 -7.06 -5.65 13.61
C ALA A 79 -6.91 -4.49 12.62
N ILE A 80 -7.29 -4.70 11.34
CA ILE A 80 -7.33 -3.65 10.32
C ILE A 80 -8.41 -2.63 10.66
N GLU A 81 -9.63 -3.08 10.92
CA GLU A 81 -10.79 -2.23 11.22
C GLU A 81 -10.59 -1.41 12.50
N GLU A 82 -10.03 -2.03 13.55
CA GLU A 82 -9.70 -1.31 14.80
C GLU A 82 -8.63 -0.24 14.57
N LEU A 83 -7.62 -0.54 13.74
CA LEU A 83 -6.57 0.43 13.41
C LEU A 83 -7.13 1.60 12.58
N GLU A 84 -8.01 1.32 11.61
CA GLU A 84 -8.71 2.33 10.82
C GLU A 84 -9.56 3.25 11.70
N ARG A 85 -10.33 2.67 12.63
CA ARG A 85 -11.14 3.40 13.60
C ARG A 85 -10.29 4.34 14.45
N LEU A 86 -9.22 3.84 15.06
CA LEU A 86 -8.32 4.64 15.90
C LEU A 86 -7.69 5.80 15.13
N VAL A 87 -7.24 5.56 13.89
CA VAL A 87 -6.67 6.61 13.05
C VAL A 87 -7.73 7.64 12.66
N GLY A 88 -8.95 7.20 12.35
CA GLY A 88 -10.10 8.08 12.06
C GLY A 88 -10.53 8.95 13.25
N GLU A 89 -10.36 8.45 14.47
CA GLU A 89 -10.56 9.20 15.73
C GLU A 89 -9.41 10.17 16.05
N GLY A 90 -8.39 10.24 15.19
CA GLY A 90 -7.26 11.15 15.33
C GLY A 90 -6.03 10.55 16.02
N ASN A 91 -6.07 9.27 16.43
CA ASN A 91 -4.89 8.57 16.95
C ASN A 91 -3.98 8.10 15.81
N ASN A 92 -3.27 9.05 15.21
CA ASN A 92 -2.45 8.83 14.02
C ASN A 92 -0.94 8.67 14.30
N SER A 93 -0.50 8.85 15.55
CA SER A 93 0.91 8.75 15.93
C SER A 93 1.31 7.30 16.21
N MET A 94 2.39 6.82 15.60
CA MET A 94 2.90 5.46 15.84
C MET A 94 3.17 5.21 17.32
N SER A 95 3.71 6.20 18.04
CA SER A 95 4.03 6.08 19.47
C SER A 95 2.78 5.92 20.34
N ASN A 96 1.65 6.52 19.96
CA ASN A 96 0.40 6.37 20.69
C ASN A 96 -0.25 5.04 20.35
N LEU A 97 -0.32 4.68 19.07
CA LEU A 97 -0.85 3.39 18.61
C LEU A 97 -0.13 2.20 19.23
N THR A 98 1.21 2.25 19.33
CA THR A 98 2.04 1.23 19.99
C THR A 98 1.58 0.99 21.44
N ARG A 99 1.28 2.08 22.19
CA ARG A 99 0.82 2.01 23.58
C ARG A 99 -0.64 1.55 23.66
N THR A 100 -1.52 2.09 22.83
CA THR A 100 -2.96 1.79 22.82
C THR A 100 -3.21 0.32 22.49
N LEU A 101 -2.53 -0.21 21.48
CA LEU A 101 -2.72 -1.58 21.01
C LEU A 101 -1.83 -2.59 21.72
N ASN A 102 -0.85 -2.12 22.51
CA ASN A 102 0.20 -2.94 23.11
C ASN A 102 0.89 -3.85 22.06
N LYS A 103 1.29 -3.24 20.94
CA LYS A 103 1.94 -3.91 19.80
C LYS A 103 3.15 -3.12 19.37
N ASN A 104 4.18 -3.79 18.86
CA ASN A 104 5.35 -3.10 18.32
C ASN A 104 5.00 -2.32 17.03
N PRO A 105 5.83 -1.35 16.63
CA PRO A 105 5.59 -0.55 15.41
C PRO A 105 5.57 -1.38 14.12
N PHE A 106 6.28 -2.51 14.06
CA PHE A 106 6.35 -3.36 12.87
C PHE A 106 5.04 -4.10 12.64
N TYR A 107 4.43 -4.62 13.71
CA TYR A 107 3.09 -5.20 13.69
C TYR A 107 2.08 -4.18 13.17
N ILE A 108 2.07 -2.96 13.74
CA ILE A 108 1.14 -1.89 13.36
C ILE A 108 1.34 -1.51 11.89
N CYS A 109 2.59 -1.32 11.44
CA CYS A 109 2.89 -1.07 10.03
C CYS A 109 2.41 -2.21 9.11
N SER A 110 2.61 -3.46 9.53
CA SER A 110 2.24 -4.64 8.74
C SER A 110 0.73 -4.76 8.59
N VAL A 111 -0.03 -4.51 9.65
CA VAL A 111 -1.50 -4.44 9.60
C VAL A 111 -1.96 -3.26 8.73
N ALA A 112 -1.42 -2.07 8.95
CA ALA A 112 -1.78 -0.87 8.18
C ALA A 112 -1.54 -1.03 6.68
N ARG A 113 -0.48 -1.74 6.28
CA ARG A 113 -0.18 -1.96 4.85
C ARG A 113 -1.21 -2.85 4.15
N ARG A 114 -1.92 -3.71 4.90
CA ARG A 114 -2.99 -4.58 4.39
C ARG A 114 -4.35 -3.87 4.29
N SER A 115 -4.51 -2.72 4.93
CA SER A 115 -5.68 -1.87 4.76
C SER A 115 -5.66 -1.15 3.42
N GLU A 116 -6.82 -1.04 2.77
CA GLU A 116 -7.01 -0.18 1.59
C GLU A 116 -7.24 1.29 1.97
N HIS A 117 -7.54 1.56 3.24
CA HIS A 117 -7.88 2.88 3.77
C HIS A 117 -6.74 3.54 4.54
N LEU A 118 -5.62 2.85 4.77
CA LEU A 118 -4.48 3.39 5.53
C LEU A 118 -3.19 3.50 4.71
N SER A 119 -2.48 4.60 4.96
CA SER A 119 -1.12 4.86 4.47
C SER A 119 -0.14 5.06 5.62
N VAL A 120 1.05 4.48 5.50
CA VAL A 120 2.15 4.58 6.49
C VAL A 120 3.08 5.72 6.08
N MET A 121 3.13 6.79 6.87
CA MET A 121 3.89 8.01 6.64
C MET A 121 5.01 8.18 7.68
N GLY A 122 5.92 7.20 7.74
CA GLY A 122 6.99 7.16 8.75
C GLY A 122 6.42 6.91 10.15
N GLN A 123 6.48 7.91 11.02
CA GLN A 123 5.99 7.83 12.41
C GLN A 123 4.48 8.09 12.56
N ARG A 124 3.74 8.14 11.45
CA ARG A 124 2.30 8.39 11.45
C ARG A 124 1.56 7.47 10.49
N LEU A 125 0.30 7.20 10.80
CA LEU A 125 -0.67 6.63 9.86
C LEU A 125 -1.62 7.73 9.38
N LYS A 126 -2.13 7.60 8.16
CA LYS A 126 -3.18 8.47 7.63
C LYS A 126 -4.26 7.64 6.98
N LEU A 127 -5.50 8.11 7.07
CA LEU A 127 -6.53 7.66 6.17
C LEU A 127 -6.17 8.08 4.74
N ILE A 128 -6.35 7.18 3.80
CA ILE A 128 -6.29 7.47 2.38
C ILE A 128 -7.61 8.15 2.07
N GLU A 129 -7.59 9.47 1.93
CA GLU A 129 -8.68 10.18 1.28
C GLU A 129 -8.84 9.56 -0.11
N GLY A 130 -10.07 9.25 -0.51
CA GLY A 130 -10.41 8.63 -1.79
C GLY A 130 -10.01 9.50 -2.97
N ASN A 131 -8.71 9.62 -3.23
CA ASN A 131 -8.22 9.84 -4.55
C ASN A 131 -8.42 8.49 -5.24
N GLU A 132 -9.58 8.38 -5.88
CA GLU A 132 -9.59 7.89 -7.25
C GLU A 132 -8.49 8.68 -7.98
N GLU A 133 -7.26 8.17 -7.95
CA GLU A 133 -6.33 8.50 -9.01
C GLU A 133 -7.03 8.01 -10.27
N ASN A 134 -7.82 8.90 -10.90
CA ASN A 134 -8.37 8.66 -12.21
C ASN A 134 -7.16 8.27 -13.08
N TYR A 135 -7.17 7.00 -13.46
CA TYR A 135 -6.19 6.40 -14.36
C TYR A 135 -6.59 6.61 -15.82
N ASP A 136 -7.67 7.38 -16.05
CA ASP A 136 -8.10 7.94 -17.33
C ASP A 136 -7.02 8.81 -17.98
#